data_AF-K1MI60-F1
#
_entry.id   AF-K1MI60-F1
#
_cell.length_a   1.000
_cell.length_b   1.000
_cell.length_c   1.000
_cell.angle_alpha   90.00
_cell.angle_beta   90.00
_cell.angle_gamma   90.00
#
_symmetry.space_group_name_H-M   'P 1'
#
loop_
_entity.id
_entity.type
_entity.pdbx_description
1 polymer ?
#
loop_
_entity_poly.entity_id
_entity_poly.type
_entity_poly.pdbx_seq_one_letter_code
_entity_poly.pdbx_strand_id
1 'polypeptide(L)'
;MIEVTKSASFEEVANNVKQNWKLIAKRYIPSDVETNVYTFKDISNGLGFNFKLPHENKHHFKVEVRLSLDQLKPQSTQTLQSKLLKEVGKQIIYVVGNYQIDEAYDPAFTKKHHYGYRQLEALHQDEDIMLDSAQAMVLGAKFSEFNQSADAKYDFLAPFNDNQIDLIKAVYSNLIKKFDLIANVISFGGFSTSVSNSKYLMATLKFQRIGGSKSFTINIFSNQVRKFAEKFAEHGMGEEQAIYFIIRTYLSKAVKEFSTNENLAPNLELDKESYIDMIADFPKQYFKLFE
;
A
#
# COMPACT_ATOMS: atom_id res chain seq x y z
N MET A 1 -8.11 15.13 21.06
CA MET A 1 -6.67 14.94 21.30
C MET A 1 -6.55 14.29 22.66
N ILE A 2 -6.07 13.04 22.74
CA ILE A 2 -5.82 12.39 24.02
C ILE A 2 -4.32 12.51 24.28
N GLU A 3 -3.94 13.38 25.21
CA GLU A 3 -2.60 13.40 25.79
C GLU A 3 -2.39 12.09 26.54
N VAL A 4 -1.44 11.27 26.09
CA VAL A 4 -1.09 10.02 26.77
C VAL A 4 -0.04 10.33 27.84
N THR A 5 -0.51 10.77 29.01
CA THR A 5 0.25 10.75 30.26
C THR A 5 0.00 9.42 30.99
N LYS A 6 0.74 8.38 30.61
CA LYS A 6 1.14 7.20 31.42
C LYS A 6 1.85 6.18 30.51
N SER A 7 2.98 5.65 30.96
CA SER A 7 3.64 4.52 30.29
C SER A 7 2.69 3.32 30.26
N ALA A 8 2.12 3.01 29.10
CA ALA A 8 1.28 1.83 28.93
C ALA A 8 2.05 0.57 29.37
N SER A 9 1.38 -0.34 30.06
CA SER A 9 2.01 -1.60 30.49
C SER A 9 2.36 -2.47 29.26
N PHE A 10 3.33 -3.39 29.42
CA PHE A 10 3.69 -4.30 28.33
C PHE A 10 2.49 -5.11 27.82
N GLU A 11 1.61 -5.51 28.74
CA GLU A 11 0.42 -6.28 28.43
C GLU A 11 -0.61 -5.46 27.63
N GLU A 12 -0.78 -4.18 27.97
CA GLU A 12 -1.60 -3.25 27.19
C GLU A 12 -1.08 -3.07 25.76
N VAL A 13 0.25 -2.89 25.61
CA VAL A 13 0.88 -2.80 24.28
C VAL A 13 0.69 -4.09 23.49
N ALA A 14 0.90 -5.25 24.12
CA ALA A 14 0.73 -6.55 23.48
C ALA A 14 -0.71 -6.78 23.01
N ASN A 15 -1.70 -6.41 23.83
CA ASN A 15 -3.11 -6.53 23.47
C ASN A 15 -3.48 -5.60 22.31
N ASN A 16 -3.01 -4.36 22.33
CA ASN A 16 -3.23 -3.41 21.23
C ASN A 16 -2.61 -3.91 19.91
N VAL A 17 -1.40 -4.48 19.98
CA VAL A 17 -0.74 -5.08 18.80
C VAL A 17 -1.53 -6.28 18.29
N LYS A 18 -1.98 -7.20 19.14
CA LYS A 18 -2.81 -8.34 18.74
C LYS A 18 -4.10 -7.92 18.05
N GLN A 19 -4.78 -6.89 18.55
CA GLN A 19 -6.00 -6.36 17.95
C GLN A 19 -5.74 -5.74 16.58
N ASN A 20 -4.72 -4.89 16.45
CA ASN A 20 -4.34 -4.31 15.17
C ASN A 20 -3.87 -5.38 14.18
N TRP A 21 -3.14 -6.39 14.64
CA TRP A 21 -2.68 -7.49 13.82
C TRP A 21 -3.83 -8.30 13.23
N LYS A 22 -4.90 -8.59 13.99
CA LYS A 22 -6.08 -9.27 13.45
C LYS A 22 -6.68 -8.53 12.23
N LEU A 23 -6.73 -7.20 12.28
CA LEU A 23 -7.23 -6.38 11.18
C LEU A 23 -6.25 -6.38 9.99
N ILE A 24 -4.95 -6.30 10.28
CA ILE A 24 -3.90 -6.37 9.27
C ILE A 24 -3.91 -7.74 8.59
N ALA A 25 -3.82 -8.84 9.34
CA ALA A 25 -3.81 -10.20 8.82
C ALA A 25 -5.00 -10.48 7.92
N LYS A 26 -6.22 -10.10 8.33
CA LYS A 26 -7.43 -10.26 7.50
C LYS A 26 -7.32 -9.56 6.13
N ARG A 27 -6.53 -8.49 6.03
CA ARG A 27 -6.37 -7.66 4.84
C ARG A 27 -5.10 -7.95 4.05
N TYR A 28 -4.04 -8.38 4.73
CA TYR A 28 -2.66 -8.43 4.23
C TYR A 28 -2.01 -9.82 4.27
N ILE A 29 -2.71 -10.83 4.79
CA ILE A 29 -2.27 -12.22 4.77
C ILE A 29 -3.34 -13.09 4.07
N PRO A 30 -2.96 -13.97 3.12
CA PRO A 30 -3.87 -14.92 2.49
C PRO A 30 -4.57 -15.82 3.51
N SER A 31 -5.76 -16.29 3.17
CA SER A 31 -6.57 -17.11 4.09
C SER A 31 -5.98 -18.49 4.41
N ASP A 32 -5.09 -18.99 3.56
CA ASP A 32 -4.37 -20.24 3.71
C ASP A 32 -3.03 -20.10 4.47
N VAL A 33 -2.65 -18.88 4.85
CA VAL A 33 -1.52 -18.60 5.75
C VAL A 33 -2.06 -18.33 7.16
N GLU A 34 -1.75 -19.20 8.12
CA GLU A 34 -2.10 -18.93 9.53
C GLU A 34 -1.07 -17.99 10.14
N THR A 35 -1.50 -17.02 10.95
CA THR A 35 -0.58 -16.10 11.64
C THR A 35 -0.94 -15.91 13.11
N ASN A 36 0.09 -15.93 13.96
CA ASN A 36 -0.05 -15.80 15.41
C ASN A 36 0.93 -14.77 15.96
N VAL A 37 0.48 -14.02 16.97
CA VAL A 37 1.30 -13.05 17.71
C VAL A 37 1.58 -13.57 19.11
N TYR A 38 2.86 -13.64 19.46
CA TYR A 38 3.31 -14.07 20.78
C TYR A 38 4.27 -13.05 21.38
N THR A 39 4.44 -13.08 22.70
CA THR A 39 5.40 -12.21 23.40
C THR A 39 6.71 -12.96 23.60
N PHE A 40 7.85 -12.30 23.41
CA PHE A 40 9.16 -12.88 23.69
C PHE A 40 9.97 -11.99 24.64
N LYS A 41 10.96 -12.61 25.29
CA LYS A 41 11.90 -11.96 26.20
C LYS A 41 13.30 -12.53 25.96
N ASP A 42 14.02 -11.87 25.05
CA ASP A 42 15.41 -12.19 24.72
C ASP A 42 16.32 -11.06 25.25
N ILE A 43 17.06 -10.38 24.37
CA ILE A 43 17.86 -9.17 24.67
C ILE A 43 16.94 -7.98 25.04
N SER A 44 15.71 -7.97 24.52
CA SER A 44 14.66 -7.00 24.85
C SER A 44 13.29 -7.66 24.87
N ASN A 45 12.34 -7.09 25.61
CA ASN A 45 10.93 -7.48 25.51
C ASN A 45 10.39 -7.10 24.12
N GLY A 46 9.56 -7.95 23.54
CA GLY A 46 8.98 -7.70 22.22
C GLY A 46 7.81 -8.61 21.86
N LEU A 47 7.36 -8.47 20.63
CA LEU A 47 6.29 -9.26 20.03
C LEU A 47 6.80 -9.97 18.78
N GLY A 48 6.59 -11.28 18.74
CA GLY A 48 6.88 -12.14 17.61
C GLY A 48 5.62 -12.42 16.80
N PHE A 49 5.79 -12.52 15.48
CA PHE A 49 4.76 -12.85 14.50
C PHE A 49 5.24 -14.10 13.78
N ASN A 50 4.51 -15.21 13.96
CA ASN A 50 4.80 -16.45 13.28
C ASN A 50 3.80 -16.65 12.13
N PHE A 51 4.29 -17.15 11.00
CA PHE A 51 3.49 -17.44 9.81
C PHE A 51 3.62 -18.92 9.47
N LYS A 52 2.47 -19.60 9.45
CA LYS A 52 2.35 -21.00 9.07
C LYS A 52 1.95 -21.04 7.61
N LEU A 53 2.84 -21.56 6.77
CA LEU A 53 2.72 -21.46 5.32
C LEU A 53 1.96 -22.66 4.73
N PRO A 54 1.27 -22.52 3.59
CA PRO A 54 0.45 -23.59 3.00
C PRO A 54 1.24 -24.88 2.73
N HIS A 55 2.53 -24.76 2.43
CA HIS A 55 3.39 -25.87 2.07
C HIS A 55 4.54 -26.11 3.06
N GLU A 56 4.42 -25.62 4.30
CA GLU A 56 5.47 -25.78 5.33
C GLU A 56 5.81 -27.25 5.67
N ASN A 57 4.95 -28.20 5.29
CA ASN A 57 5.21 -29.64 5.44
C ASN A 57 6.09 -30.21 4.32
N LYS A 58 6.35 -29.44 3.25
CA LYS A 58 7.17 -29.83 2.09
C LYS A 58 8.55 -29.19 2.13
N HIS A 59 8.76 -28.12 2.88
CA HIS A 59 10.05 -27.44 3.00
C HIS A 59 10.38 -27.07 4.44
N HIS A 60 11.59 -26.57 4.70
CA HIS A 60 12.06 -26.18 6.02
C HIS A 60 12.07 -24.67 6.24
N PHE A 61 11.65 -23.90 5.25
CA PHE A 61 11.52 -22.45 5.35
C PHE A 61 10.44 -22.05 6.37
N LYS A 62 10.80 -21.10 7.23
CA LYS A 62 9.92 -20.54 8.26
C LYS A 62 10.01 -19.04 8.23
N VAL A 63 8.86 -18.38 8.26
CA VAL A 63 8.81 -16.92 8.37
C VAL A 63 8.42 -16.56 9.79
N GLU A 64 9.37 -15.95 10.48
CA GLU A 64 9.17 -15.45 11.84
C GLU A 64 9.73 -14.03 11.91
N VAL A 65 8.90 -13.10 12.39
CA VAL A 65 9.29 -11.70 12.58
C VAL A 65 9.27 -11.36 14.06
N ARG A 66 10.35 -10.77 14.56
CA ARG A 66 10.44 -10.27 15.95
C ARG A 66 10.58 -8.76 15.95
N LEU A 67 9.69 -8.08 16.66
CA LEU A 67 9.74 -6.63 16.87
C LEU A 67 9.94 -6.32 18.35
N SER A 68 10.97 -5.55 18.68
CA SER A 68 11.19 -5.03 20.03
C SER A 68 10.14 -3.97 20.38
N LEU A 69 9.92 -3.74 21.67
CA LEU A 69 9.02 -2.67 22.11
C LEU A 69 9.43 -1.28 21.61
N ASP A 70 10.73 -1.03 21.47
CA ASP A 70 11.23 0.24 20.94
C ASP A 70 10.84 0.44 19.47
N GLN A 71 10.81 -0.64 18.68
CA GLN A 71 10.32 -0.60 17.30
C GLN A 71 8.81 -0.36 17.22
N LEU A 72 8.06 -0.61 18.30
CA LEU A 72 6.61 -0.46 18.38
C LEU A 72 6.16 0.86 19.02
N LYS A 73 7.10 1.66 19.56
CA LYS A 73 6.78 2.96 20.16
C LYS A 73 6.17 3.89 19.08
N PRO A 74 4.99 4.48 19.33
CA PRO A 74 4.41 5.44 18.40
C PRO A 74 5.36 6.62 18.20
N GLN A 75 5.66 6.96 16.96
CA GLN A 75 6.19 8.28 16.62
C GLN A 75 4.99 9.22 16.42
N SER A 76 5.14 10.51 16.73
CA SER A 76 4.04 11.49 16.77
C SER A 76 3.20 11.60 15.48
N THR A 77 3.68 11.05 14.37
CA THR A 77 3.05 11.13 13.04
C THR A 77 2.54 9.80 12.50
N GLN A 78 2.69 8.66 13.21
CA GLN A 78 2.32 7.33 12.68
C GLN A 78 1.39 6.56 13.63
N THR A 79 0.31 5.99 13.06
CA THR A 79 -0.56 5.07 13.80
C THR A 79 0.13 3.74 14.06
N LEU A 80 -0.25 3.04 15.13
CA LEU A 80 0.26 1.69 15.43
C LEU A 80 0.04 0.72 14.25
N GLN A 81 -1.11 0.81 13.58
CA GLN A 81 -1.39 -0.02 12.40
C GLN A 81 -0.41 0.23 11.25
N SER A 82 -0.15 1.51 10.89
CA SER A 82 0.82 1.86 9.85
C SER A 82 2.23 1.39 10.22
N LYS A 83 2.59 1.53 11.51
CA LYS A 83 3.88 1.06 12.02
C LYS A 83 4.03 -0.46 11.91
N LEU A 84 3.02 -1.23 12.33
CA LEU A 84 3.02 -2.69 12.21
C LEU A 84 3.13 -3.15 10.75
N LEU A 85 2.34 -2.56 9.84
CA LEU A 85 2.42 -2.84 8.41
C LEU A 85 3.85 -2.63 7.88
N LYS A 86 4.47 -1.49 8.20
CA LYS A 86 5.82 -1.15 7.75
C LYS A 86 6.86 -2.11 8.29
N GLU A 87 6.90 -2.31 9.60
CA GLU A 87 7.98 -3.06 10.24
C GLU A 87 7.83 -4.56 9.98
N VAL A 88 6.63 -5.12 10.05
CA VAL A 88 6.40 -6.55 9.73
C VAL A 88 6.68 -6.82 8.26
N GLY A 89 6.15 -6.01 7.34
CA GLY A 89 6.40 -6.18 5.90
C GLY A 89 7.89 -6.11 5.55
N LYS A 90 8.63 -5.14 6.11
CA LYS A 90 10.09 -5.05 5.90
C LYS A 90 10.83 -6.28 6.40
N GLN A 91 10.46 -6.82 7.56
CA GLN A 91 11.11 -7.99 8.13
C GLN A 91 10.79 -9.26 7.35
N ILE A 92 9.57 -9.42 6.83
CA ILE A 92 9.25 -10.54 5.92
C ILE A 92 10.12 -10.44 4.66
N ILE A 93 10.20 -9.27 4.01
CA ILE A 93 11.06 -9.08 2.82
C ILE A 93 12.51 -9.43 3.12
N TYR A 94 13.01 -9.03 4.28
CA TYR A 94 14.37 -9.35 4.71
C TYR A 94 14.58 -10.86 4.92
N VAL A 95 13.67 -11.53 5.64
CA VAL A 95 13.75 -12.97 5.93
C VAL A 95 13.66 -13.79 4.64
N VAL A 96 12.65 -13.52 3.81
CA VAL A 96 12.46 -14.25 2.54
C VAL A 96 13.59 -13.94 1.57
N GLY A 97 13.94 -12.66 1.40
CA GLY A 97 14.98 -12.24 0.46
C GLY A 97 16.36 -12.80 0.80
N ASN A 98 16.74 -12.86 2.08
CA ASN A 98 17.98 -13.52 2.47
C ASN A 98 17.95 -15.02 2.19
N TYR A 99 16.80 -15.68 2.37
CA TYR A 99 16.66 -17.10 2.07
C TYR A 99 16.81 -17.38 0.57
N GLN A 100 16.24 -16.52 -0.29
CA GLN A 100 16.42 -16.58 -1.75
C GLN A 100 17.87 -16.32 -2.19
N ILE A 101 18.55 -15.40 -1.51
CA ILE A 101 19.99 -15.16 -1.73
C ILE A 101 20.79 -16.41 -1.33
N ASP A 102 20.53 -16.98 -0.15
CA ASP A 102 21.21 -18.21 0.29
C ASP A 102 20.98 -19.36 -0.71
N GLU A 103 19.76 -19.54 -1.22
CA GLU A 103 19.47 -20.53 -2.27
C GLU A 103 20.27 -20.28 -3.56
N ALA A 104 20.31 -19.03 -4.03
CA ALA A 104 20.97 -18.68 -5.29
C ALA A 104 22.51 -18.77 -5.22
N TYR A 105 23.09 -18.49 -4.06
CA TYR A 105 24.55 -18.36 -3.89
C TYR A 105 25.22 -19.57 -3.22
N ASP A 106 24.50 -20.42 -2.48
CA ASP A 106 25.05 -21.64 -1.87
C ASP A 106 24.73 -22.88 -2.73
N PRO A 107 25.70 -23.45 -3.47
CA PRO A 107 25.48 -24.64 -4.29
C PRO A 107 25.10 -25.88 -3.47
N ALA A 108 25.35 -25.88 -2.16
CA ALA A 108 24.99 -26.95 -1.25
C ALA A 108 23.61 -26.74 -0.59
N PHE A 109 22.93 -25.62 -0.84
CA PHE A 109 21.67 -25.27 -0.20
C PHE A 109 20.62 -26.38 -0.31
N THR A 110 20.35 -26.83 -1.54
CA THR A 110 19.37 -27.89 -1.82
C THR A 110 19.74 -29.20 -1.12
N LYS A 111 21.03 -29.52 -1.04
CA LYS A 111 21.52 -30.71 -0.34
C LYS A 111 21.39 -30.58 1.18
N LYS A 112 21.74 -29.43 1.75
CA LYS A 112 21.65 -29.11 3.18
C LYS A 112 20.20 -29.17 3.67
N HIS A 113 19.26 -28.72 2.83
CA HIS A 113 17.84 -28.69 3.13
C HIS A 113 17.08 -29.90 2.57
N HIS A 114 17.76 -30.86 1.93
CA HIS A 114 17.16 -32.04 1.32
C HIS A 114 16.01 -31.72 0.33
N TYR A 115 16.12 -30.61 -0.39
CA TYR A 115 15.12 -30.18 -1.35
C TYR A 115 15.28 -30.90 -2.68
N GLY A 116 14.24 -31.63 -3.07
CA GLY A 116 14.01 -32.04 -4.45
C GLY A 116 13.19 -31.00 -5.19
N TYR A 117 12.94 -31.25 -6.48
CA TYR A 117 12.21 -30.33 -7.36
C TYR A 117 10.85 -29.89 -6.79
N ARG A 118 10.04 -30.83 -6.28
CA ARG A 118 8.71 -30.52 -5.73
C ARG A 118 8.76 -29.70 -4.44
N GLN A 119 9.81 -29.86 -3.66
CA GLN A 119 10.02 -29.08 -2.43
C GLN A 119 10.44 -27.65 -2.77
N LEU A 120 11.27 -27.46 -3.80
CA LEU A 120 11.64 -26.13 -4.29
C LEU A 120 10.45 -25.40 -4.90
N GLU A 121 9.64 -26.09 -5.71
CA GLU A 121 8.43 -25.49 -6.27
C GLU A 121 7.46 -25.02 -5.18
N ALA A 122 7.25 -25.85 -4.15
CA ALA A 122 6.44 -25.49 -3.00
C ALA A 122 7.04 -24.35 -2.17
N LEU A 123 8.37 -24.33 -2.01
CA LEU A 123 9.10 -23.25 -1.35
C LEU A 123 8.88 -21.92 -2.09
N HIS A 124 9.14 -21.88 -3.39
CA HIS A 124 9.01 -20.65 -4.19
C HIS A 124 7.58 -20.12 -4.17
N GLN A 125 6.57 -21.00 -4.19
CA GLN A 125 5.17 -20.58 -4.02
C GLN A 125 4.94 -19.88 -2.68
N ASP A 126 5.42 -20.45 -1.57
CA ASP A 126 5.24 -19.86 -0.24
C ASP A 126 6.07 -18.57 -0.05
N GLU A 127 7.26 -18.48 -0.67
CA GLU A 127 8.07 -17.26 -0.71
C GLU A 127 7.37 -16.13 -1.46
N ASP A 128 6.87 -16.41 -2.67
CA ASP A 128 6.17 -15.43 -3.51
C ASP A 128 4.93 -14.89 -2.79
N ILE A 129 4.14 -15.79 -2.17
CA ILE A 129 2.99 -15.42 -1.34
C ILE A 129 3.40 -14.43 -0.24
N MET A 130 4.46 -14.75 0.51
CA MET A 130 4.88 -13.91 1.63
C MET A 130 5.49 -12.59 1.18
N LEU A 131 6.22 -12.58 0.06
CA LEU A 131 6.77 -11.36 -0.54
C LEU A 131 5.65 -10.43 -1.04
N ASP A 132 4.63 -10.96 -1.72
CA ASP A 132 3.49 -10.18 -2.19
C ASP A 132 2.73 -9.55 -1.03
N SER A 133 2.43 -10.34 0.02
CA SER A 133 1.87 -9.84 1.26
C SER A 133 2.71 -8.74 1.88
N ALA A 134 4.02 -8.94 1.97
CA ALA A 134 4.92 -8.01 2.63
C ALA A 134 5.08 -6.69 1.87
N GLN A 135 5.19 -6.75 0.54
CA GLN A 135 5.19 -5.57 -0.32
C GLN A 135 3.89 -4.79 -0.18
N ALA A 136 2.75 -5.49 -0.18
CA ALA A 136 1.44 -4.89 0.06
C ALA A 136 1.39 -4.18 1.43
N MET A 137 1.91 -4.80 2.49
CA MET A 137 1.95 -4.16 3.80
C MET A 137 2.79 -2.88 3.80
N VAL A 138 3.99 -2.91 3.20
CA VAL A 138 4.87 -1.73 3.13
C VAL A 138 4.20 -0.59 2.36
N LEU A 139 3.46 -0.90 1.30
CA LEU A 139 2.68 0.09 0.55
C LEU A 139 1.50 0.63 1.36
N GLY A 140 0.75 -0.23 2.04
CA GLY A 140 -0.34 0.18 2.93
C GLY A 140 0.12 1.03 4.11
N ALA A 141 1.35 0.83 4.58
CA ALA A 141 1.94 1.69 5.58
C ALA A 141 2.27 3.10 5.04
N LYS A 142 2.71 3.18 3.78
CA LYS A 142 3.15 4.42 3.14
C LYS A 142 2.00 5.23 2.54
N PHE A 143 1.00 4.56 1.97
CA PHE A 143 -0.10 5.17 1.22
C PHE A 143 -1.45 4.80 1.83
N SER A 144 -2.14 5.80 2.38
CA SER A 144 -3.41 5.61 3.07
C SER A 144 -4.50 5.10 2.12
N GLU A 145 -4.48 5.57 0.88
CA GLU A 145 -5.38 5.27 -0.23
C GLU A 145 -5.31 3.79 -0.57
N PHE A 146 -4.09 3.28 -0.67
CA PHE A 146 -3.85 1.87 -0.88
C PHE A 146 -4.38 1.04 0.29
N ASN A 147 -4.08 1.43 1.53
CA ASN A 147 -4.52 0.69 2.72
C ASN A 147 -6.04 0.53 2.81
N GLN A 148 -6.81 1.51 2.32
CA GLN A 148 -8.26 1.46 2.29
C GLN A 148 -8.82 0.42 1.31
N SER A 149 -8.05 0.08 0.28
CA SER A 149 -8.46 -0.80 -0.84
C SER A 149 -7.74 -2.14 -0.87
N ALA A 150 -6.73 -2.34 -0.01
CA ALA A 150 -6.05 -3.61 0.13
C ALA A 150 -7.02 -4.71 0.61
N ASP A 151 -6.84 -5.92 0.10
CA ASP A 151 -7.50 -7.14 0.57
C ASP A 151 -6.55 -8.33 0.39
N ALA A 152 -6.95 -9.48 0.94
CA ALA A 152 -6.16 -10.70 0.95
C ALA A 152 -5.97 -11.36 -0.43
N LYS A 153 -6.59 -10.80 -1.48
CA LYS A 153 -6.45 -11.26 -2.85
C LYS A 153 -5.36 -10.44 -3.49
N TYR A 154 -4.13 -10.96 -3.39
CA TYR A 154 -2.95 -10.30 -3.90
C TYR A 154 -2.87 -10.40 -5.42
N ASP A 155 -3.78 -9.76 -6.14
CA ASP A 155 -3.61 -9.55 -7.58
C ASP A 155 -2.65 -8.35 -7.80
N PHE A 156 -1.50 -8.39 -7.11
CA PHE A 156 -0.57 -7.28 -6.92
C PHE A 156 0.24 -6.92 -8.15
N LEU A 157 0.25 -7.79 -9.14
CA LEU A 157 1.34 -7.85 -10.10
C LEU A 157 0.89 -7.72 -11.55
N ALA A 158 -0.41 -7.54 -11.80
CA ALA A 158 -0.83 -7.10 -13.12
C ALA A 158 -0.50 -5.59 -13.26
N PRO A 159 0.48 -5.24 -14.12
CA PRO A 159 0.72 -3.83 -14.40
C PRO A 159 -0.50 -3.21 -15.06
N PHE A 160 -0.56 -1.88 -15.03
CA PHE A 160 -1.44 -1.18 -15.94
C PHE A 160 -1.18 -1.67 -17.37
N ASN A 161 -2.25 -1.99 -18.09
CA ASN A 161 -2.15 -2.19 -19.53
C ASN A 161 -2.06 -0.82 -20.23
N ASP A 162 -1.67 -0.80 -21.51
CA ASP A 162 -1.48 0.44 -22.26
C ASP A 162 -2.75 1.30 -22.32
N ASN A 163 -3.92 0.66 -22.45
CA ASN A 163 -5.21 1.35 -22.44
C ASN A 163 -5.46 2.09 -21.11
N GLN A 164 -5.20 1.44 -19.97
CA GLN A 164 -5.34 2.06 -18.65
C GLN A 164 -4.36 3.22 -18.48
N ILE A 165 -3.12 3.09 -18.96
CA ILE A 165 -2.12 4.17 -18.94
C ILE A 165 -2.63 5.38 -19.73
N ASP A 166 -3.14 5.15 -20.92
CA ASP A 166 -3.63 6.22 -21.80
C ASP A 166 -4.92 6.87 -21.27
N LEU A 167 -5.82 6.09 -20.68
CA LEU A 167 -7.00 6.60 -19.98
C LEU A 167 -6.64 7.48 -18.78
N ILE A 168 -5.66 7.07 -17.96
CA ILE A 168 -5.16 7.88 -16.84
C ILE A 168 -4.62 9.22 -17.36
N LYS A 169 -3.80 9.19 -18.44
CA LYS A 169 -3.27 10.41 -19.07
C LYS A 169 -4.37 11.31 -19.61
N ALA A 170 -5.38 10.74 -20.28
CA ALA A 170 -6.49 11.48 -20.86
C ALA A 170 -7.34 12.16 -19.79
N VAL A 171 -7.75 11.41 -18.74
CA VAL A 171 -8.52 11.96 -17.62
C VAL A 171 -7.77 13.08 -16.93
N TYR A 172 -6.48 12.85 -16.62
CA TYR A 172 -5.66 13.85 -15.95
C TYR A 172 -5.48 15.11 -16.80
N SER A 173 -5.23 14.96 -18.11
CA SER A 173 -5.07 16.10 -19.02
C SER A 173 -6.35 16.93 -19.13
N ASN A 174 -7.51 16.28 -19.18
CA ASN A 174 -8.79 17.00 -19.23
C ASN A 174 -9.12 17.68 -17.91
N LEU A 175 -8.78 17.06 -16.78
CA LEU A 175 -8.90 17.70 -15.47
C LEU A 175 -8.01 18.94 -15.35
N ILE A 176 -6.75 18.86 -15.81
CA ILE A 176 -5.84 20.01 -15.82
C ILE A 176 -6.45 21.16 -16.63
N LYS A 177 -6.95 20.86 -17.84
CA LYS A 177 -7.54 21.87 -18.71
C LYS A 177 -8.82 22.48 -18.12
N LYS A 178 -9.72 21.64 -17.59
CA LYS A 178 -11.01 22.11 -17.08
C LYS A 178 -10.88 23.01 -15.86
N PHE A 179 -9.83 22.83 -15.07
CA PHE A 179 -9.60 23.58 -13.82
C PHE A 179 -8.40 24.52 -13.88
N ASP A 180 -7.89 24.84 -15.09
CA ASP A 180 -6.74 25.73 -15.31
C ASP A 180 -5.55 25.43 -14.37
N LEU A 181 -5.18 24.15 -14.29
CA LEU A 181 -4.07 23.69 -13.46
C LEU A 181 -2.74 23.71 -14.22
N ILE A 182 -1.64 23.66 -13.50
CA ILE A 182 -0.30 23.45 -14.07
C ILE A 182 -0.24 22.02 -14.62
N ALA A 183 0.10 21.91 -15.90
CA ALA A 183 0.46 20.63 -16.51
C ALA A 183 1.74 20.10 -15.85
N ASN A 184 1.60 19.10 -14.98
CA ASN A 184 2.73 18.39 -14.40
C ASN A 184 2.93 17.04 -15.13
N VAL A 185 4.13 16.48 -14.99
CA VAL A 185 4.44 15.14 -15.52
C VAL A 185 3.75 14.09 -14.64
N ILE A 186 3.00 13.18 -15.26
CA ILE A 186 2.53 11.96 -14.62
C ILE A 186 3.74 11.04 -14.43
N SER A 187 3.98 10.60 -13.21
CA SER A 187 5.01 9.59 -12.94
C SER A 187 4.39 8.22 -12.85
N PHE A 188 4.95 7.24 -13.56
CA PHE A 188 4.56 5.85 -13.47
C PHE A 188 5.69 5.05 -12.81
N GLY A 189 5.35 4.25 -11.79
CA GLY A 189 6.30 3.47 -11.00
C GLY A 189 5.89 1.99 -10.91
N GLY A 190 6.88 1.13 -10.72
CA GLY A 190 6.71 -0.30 -10.45
C GLY A 190 7.46 -0.72 -9.19
N PHE A 191 7.11 -1.89 -8.65
CA PHE A 191 7.78 -2.46 -7.47
C PHE A 191 8.89 -3.47 -7.85
N SER A 192 8.97 -3.85 -9.14
CA SER A 192 10.06 -4.64 -9.73
C SER A 192 10.97 -3.74 -10.58
N THR A 193 12.28 -3.91 -10.42
CA THR A 193 13.32 -3.23 -11.19
C THR A 193 13.71 -3.96 -12.48
N SER A 194 12.99 -5.02 -12.88
CA SER A 194 13.30 -5.74 -14.12
C SER A 194 13.06 -4.83 -15.34
N VAL A 195 14.17 -4.37 -15.92
CA VAL A 195 14.26 -3.31 -16.93
C VAL A 195 13.63 -3.71 -18.28
N SER A 196 13.27 -4.98 -18.47
CA SER A 196 12.80 -5.52 -19.76
C SER A 196 11.29 -5.45 -19.98
N ASN A 197 10.48 -5.17 -18.96
CA ASN A 197 9.04 -4.95 -19.10
C ASN A 197 8.63 -3.85 -18.11
N SER A 198 8.26 -2.66 -18.61
CA SER A 198 7.76 -1.55 -17.79
C SER A 198 6.44 -1.93 -17.11
N LYS A 199 6.51 -2.69 -16.01
CA LYS A 199 5.36 -3.11 -15.22
C LYS A 199 4.96 -1.98 -14.29
N TYR A 200 4.26 -0.97 -14.81
CA TYR A 200 3.76 0.13 -14.00
C TYR A 200 2.63 -0.37 -13.10
N LEU A 201 2.83 -0.29 -11.79
CA LEU A 201 1.85 -0.70 -10.77
C LEU A 201 1.24 0.50 -10.05
N MET A 202 1.84 1.68 -10.21
CA MET A 202 1.41 2.93 -9.61
C MET A 202 1.53 4.08 -10.61
N ALA A 203 0.52 4.95 -10.64
CA ALA A 203 0.55 6.24 -11.31
C ALA A 203 0.42 7.35 -10.26
N THR A 204 1.36 8.28 -10.26
CA THR A 204 1.38 9.45 -9.37
C THR A 204 0.97 10.68 -10.17
N LEU A 205 -0.16 11.28 -9.78
CA LEU A 205 -0.70 12.49 -10.40
C LEU A 205 -0.49 13.69 -9.48
N LYS A 206 0.08 14.77 -10.00
CA LYS A 206 0.36 16.00 -9.26
C LYS A 206 -0.56 17.13 -9.71
N PHE A 207 -1.37 17.68 -8.81
CA PHE A 207 -2.27 18.79 -9.08
C PHE A 207 -1.72 20.06 -8.45
N GLN A 208 -1.62 21.14 -9.22
CA GLN A 208 -1.19 22.44 -8.72
C GLN A 208 -1.91 23.53 -9.51
N ARG A 209 -2.51 24.50 -8.83
CA ARG A 209 -3.12 25.67 -9.46
C ARG A 209 -2.06 26.54 -10.14
N ILE A 210 -2.40 27.17 -11.26
CA ILE A 210 -1.55 28.20 -11.87
C ILE A 210 -1.34 29.36 -10.88
N GLY A 211 -0.08 29.72 -10.64
CA GLY A 211 0.30 30.73 -9.65
C GLY A 211 0.13 30.27 -8.18
N GLY A 212 -0.33 29.03 -7.95
CA GLY A 212 -0.45 28.45 -6.62
C GLY A 212 0.88 27.90 -6.11
N SER A 213 1.04 27.92 -4.79
CA SER A 213 2.27 27.49 -4.11
C SER A 213 2.19 26.06 -3.58
N LYS A 214 0.98 25.58 -3.29
CA LYS A 214 0.73 24.21 -2.82
C LYS A 214 0.42 23.27 -3.99
N SER A 215 1.01 22.08 -3.96
CA SER A 215 0.62 20.98 -4.86
C SER A 215 0.06 19.80 -4.06
N PHE A 216 -0.88 19.09 -4.67
CA PHE A 216 -1.42 17.82 -4.20
C PHE A 216 -0.91 16.69 -5.05
N THR A 217 -0.61 15.57 -4.41
CA THR A 217 -0.20 14.35 -5.09
C THR A 217 -1.15 13.24 -4.70
N ILE A 218 -1.72 12.56 -5.68
CA ILE A 218 -2.48 11.33 -5.48
C ILE A 218 -1.79 10.18 -6.17
N ASN A 219 -1.95 8.98 -5.62
CA ASN A 219 -1.40 7.76 -6.18
C ASN A 219 -2.55 6.81 -6.54
N ILE A 220 -2.54 6.32 -7.77
CA ILE A 220 -3.46 5.32 -8.30
C ILE A 220 -2.70 4.02 -8.44
N PHE A 221 -3.25 2.93 -7.93
CA PHE A 221 -2.64 1.60 -8.05
C PHE A 221 -3.44 0.72 -9.01
N SER A 222 -2.76 -0.14 -9.77
CA SER A 222 -3.42 -0.97 -10.80
C SER A 222 -4.50 -1.89 -10.23
N ASN A 223 -4.24 -2.46 -9.05
CA ASN A 223 -5.21 -3.29 -8.33
C ASN A 223 -6.50 -2.52 -7.95
N GLN A 224 -6.41 -1.22 -7.68
CA GLN A 224 -7.58 -0.39 -7.39
C GLN A 224 -8.44 -0.25 -8.63
N VAL A 225 -7.84 0.05 -9.79
CA VAL A 225 -8.58 0.19 -11.05
C VAL A 225 -9.36 -1.09 -11.36
N ARG A 226 -8.73 -2.26 -11.25
CA ARG A 226 -9.40 -3.55 -11.49
C ARG A 226 -10.57 -3.78 -10.52
N LYS A 227 -10.35 -3.62 -9.21
CA LYS A 227 -11.41 -3.80 -8.19
C LYS A 227 -12.59 -2.87 -8.38
N PHE A 228 -12.32 -1.59 -8.66
CA PHE A 228 -13.39 -0.63 -8.91
C PHE A 228 -14.09 -0.90 -10.24
N ALA A 229 -13.35 -1.27 -11.29
CA ALA A 229 -13.93 -1.64 -12.58
C ALA A 229 -14.85 -2.86 -12.48
N GLU A 230 -14.47 -3.91 -11.75
CA GLU A 230 -15.34 -5.07 -11.48
C GLU A 230 -16.65 -4.65 -10.78
N LYS A 231 -16.54 -3.84 -9.72
CA LYS A 231 -17.71 -3.33 -9.00
C LYS A 231 -18.59 -2.40 -9.85
N PHE A 232 -17.99 -1.62 -10.73
CA PHE A 232 -18.70 -0.72 -11.63
C PHE A 232 -19.28 -1.46 -12.84
N ALA A 233 -18.70 -2.58 -13.26
CA ALA A 233 -19.20 -3.41 -14.34
C ALA A 233 -20.58 -3.98 -14.00
N GLU A 234 -20.84 -4.30 -12.72
CA GLU A 234 -22.17 -4.67 -12.20
C GLU A 234 -23.23 -3.57 -12.45
N HIS A 235 -22.79 -2.33 -12.68
CA HIS A 235 -23.63 -1.16 -12.95
C HIS A 235 -23.48 -0.65 -14.40
N GLY A 236 -22.91 -1.45 -15.31
CA GLY A 236 -22.71 -1.09 -16.72
C GLY A 236 -21.61 -0.04 -16.98
N MET A 237 -20.68 0.15 -16.04
CA MET A 237 -19.61 1.14 -16.10
C MET A 237 -18.24 0.46 -16.15
N GLY A 238 -17.32 0.98 -17.00
CA GLY A 238 -16.02 0.37 -17.29
C GLY A 238 -14.83 0.95 -16.52
N GLU A 239 -13.62 0.66 -17.01
CA GLU A 239 -12.34 1.12 -16.42
C GLU A 239 -12.21 2.64 -16.42
N GLU A 240 -12.79 3.34 -17.40
CA GLU A 240 -12.75 4.80 -17.49
C GLU A 240 -13.41 5.45 -16.28
N GLN A 241 -14.58 4.92 -15.92
CA GLN A 241 -15.36 5.39 -14.78
C GLN A 241 -14.66 5.04 -13.46
N ALA A 242 -14.01 3.87 -13.39
CA ALA A 242 -13.22 3.47 -12.23
C ALA A 242 -12.04 4.41 -11.99
N ILE A 243 -11.23 4.66 -13.02
CA ILE A 243 -10.07 5.57 -12.97
C ILE A 243 -10.53 6.98 -12.58
N TYR A 244 -11.60 7.48 -13.21
CA TYR A 244 -12.17 8.78 -12.88
C TYR A 244 -12.64 8.88 -11.44
N PHE A 245 -13.37 7.87 -10.96
CA PHE A 245 -13.86 7.81 -9.60
C PHE A 245 -12.71 7.82 -8.58
N ILE A 246 -11.65 7.05 -8.83
CA ILE A 246 -10.46 7.00 -7.96
C ILE A 246 -9.81 8.39 -7.87
N ILE A 247 -9.55 9.02 -9.02
CA ILE A 247 -8.93 10.36 -9.09
C ILE A 247 -9.76 11.38 -8.32
N ARG A 248 -11.06 11.45 -8.61
CA ARG A 248 -11.99 12.36 -7.94
C ARG A 248 -11.97 12.16 -6.42
N THR A 249 -12.12 10.91 -5.98
CA THR A 249 -12.23 10.56 -4.55
C THR A 249 -10.98 10.94 -3.77
N TYR A 250 -9.81 10.59 -4.28
CA TYR A 250 -8.55 10.84 -3.57
C TYR A 250 -8.14 12.31 -3.62
N LEU A 251 -8.41 13.01 -4.72
CA LEU A 251 -8.18 14.45 -4.78
C LEU A 251 -9.11 15.21 -3.81
N SER A 252 -10.41 14.89 -3.79
CA SER A 252 -11.36 15.49 -2.83
C SER A 252 -10.93 15.27 -1.38
N LYS A 253 -10.42 14.08 -1.05
CA LYS A 253 -9.92 13.78 0.29
C LYS A 253 -8.69 14.62 0.63
N ALA A 254 -7.70 14.69 -0.26
CA ALA A 254 -6.48 15.47 -0.05
C ALA A 254 -6.77 16.96 0.15
N VAL A 255 -7.70 17.52 -0.63
CA VAL A 255 -8.15 18.92 -0.50
C VAL A 255 -8.88 19.14 0.82
N LYS A 256 -9.77 18.21 1.23
CA LYS A 256 -10.50 18.33 2.49
C LYS A 256 -9.54 18.37 3.69
N GLU A 257 -8.54 17.50 3.72
CA GLU A 257 -7.51 17.49 4.78
C GLU A 257 -6.70 18.79 4.82
N PHE A 258 -6.44 19.41 3.66
CA PHE A 258 -5.81 20.72 3.58
C PHE A 258 -6.73 21.84 4.10
N SER A 259 -8.02 21.80 3.76
CA SER A 259 -9.00 22.82 4.15
C SER A 259 -9.27 22.89 5.65
N THR A 260 -9.04 21.80 6.38
CA THR A 260 -9.24 21.74 7.83
C THR A 260 -8.12 22.39 8.64
N ASN A 261 -7.09 22.93 7.99
CA ASN A 261 -6.03 23.67 8.66
C ASN A 261 -6.42 25.14 8.82
N GLU A 262 -6.64 25.57 10.07
CA GLU A 262 -7.12 26.92 10.41
C GLU A 262 -6.02 27.99 10.44
N ASN A 263 -4.73 27.58 10.41
CA ASN A 263 -3.59 28.49 10.52
C ASN A 263 -2.73 28.45 9.25
N LEU A 264 -3.30 28.86 8.11
CA LEU A 264 -2.59 28.96 6.84
C LEU A 264 -2.11 30.40 6.57
N ALA A 265 -0.96 30.52 5.92
CA ALA A 265 -0.51 31.81 5.40
C ALA A 265 -1.47 32.33 4.31
N PRO A 266 -1.58 33.65 4.08
CA PRO A 266 -2.58 34.23 3.16
C PRO A 266 -2.56 33.65 1.73
N ASN A 267 -1.38 33.35 1.20
CA ASN A 267 -1.20 32.70 -0.10
C ASN A 267 -1.73 31.25 -0.14
N LEU A 268 -1.74 30.57 1.00
CA LEU A 268 -2.28 29.21 1.15
C LEU A 268 -3.80 29.20 1.38
N GLU A 269 -4.38 30.26 1.94
CA GLU A 269 -5.84 30.44 2.02
C GLU A 269 -6.44 30.63 0.63
N LEU A 270 -5.81 31.43 -0.25
CA LEU A 270 -6.23 31.55 -1.65
C LEU A 270 -6.17 30.21 -2.40
N ASP A 271 -5.10 29.44 -2.18
CA ASP A 271 -4.99 28.10 -2.73
C ASP A 271 -6.13 27.21 -2.18
N LYS A 272 -6.41 27.27 -0.86
CA LYS A 272 -7.47 26.50 -0.20
C LYS A 272 -8.85 26.77 -0.77
N GLU A 273 -9.25 28.03 -0.91
CA GLU A 273 -10.54 28.41 -1.49
C GLU A 273 -10.67 27.88 -2.92
N SER A 274 -9.66 28.13 -3.77
CA SER A 274 -9.66 27.64 -5.15
C SER A 274 -9.76 26.12 -5.25
N TYR A 275 -9.10 25.38 -4.35
CA TYR A 275 -9.21 23.92 -4.34
C TYR A 275 -10.56 23.43 -3.83
N ILE A 276 -11.18 24.12 -2.87
CA ILE A 276 -12.54 23.79 -2.41
C ILE A 276 -13.54 23.98 -3.57
N ASP A 277 -13.44 25.09 -4.30
CA ASP A 277 -14.29 25.39 -5.45
C ASP A 277 -14.09 24.35 -6.57
N MET A 278 -12.83 24.02 -6.89
CA MET A 278 -12.49 22.95 -7.83
C MET A 278 -13.15 21.61 -7.47
N ILE A 279 -13.19 21.26 -6.18
CA ILE A 279 -13.85 20.02 -5.73
C ILE A 279 -15.38 20.12 -5.79
N ALA A 280 -15.95 21.29 -5.52
CA ALA A 280 -17.39 21.53 -5.66
C ALA A 280 -17.84 21.42 -7.13
N ASP A 281 -17.03 21.94 -8.05
CA ASP A 281 -17.27 21.93 -9.50
C ASP A 281 -16.80 20.64 -10.19
N PHE A 282 -16.20 19.72 -9.44
CA PHE A 282 -15.75 18.44 -9.96
C PHE A 282 -16.93 17.67 -10.56
N PRO A 283 -16.88 17.26 -11.85
CA PRO A 283 -18.04 16.67 -12.47
C PRO A 283 -18.54 15.43 -11.71
N LYS A 284 -19.85 15.19 -11.79
CA LYS A 284 -20.42 13.99 -11.16
C LYS A 284 -20.21 12.73 -11.99
N GLN A 285 -19.99 12.90 -13.29
CA GLN A 285 -19.92 11.83 -14.29
C GLN A 285 -18.71 12.06 -15.21
N TYR A 286 -18.06 10.97 -15.62
CA TYR A 286 -16.83 10.99 -16.42
C TYR A 286 -16.99 11.76 -17.74
N PHE A 287 -18.07 11.52 -18.48
CA PHE A 287 -18.27 12.12 -19.81
C PHE A 287 -18.30 13.66 -19.79
N LYS A 288 -18.69 14.28 -18.67
CA LYS A 288 -18.70 15.74 -18.47
C LYS A 288 -17.29 16.36 -18.38
N LEU A 289 -16.25 15.54 -18.31
CA LEU A 289 -14.86 16.01 -18.47
C LEU A 289 -14.51 16.34 -19.92
N PHE A 290 -15.27 15.81 -20.88
CA PHE A 290 -15.01 15.92 -22.31
C PHE A 290 -15.96 16.93 -23.00
N GLU A 291 -16.88 17.50 -22.22
CA GLU A 291 -17.72 18.66 -22.54
C GLU A 291 -17.00 19.96 -22.12
#